data_AF-A0A2V6CWQ8-F1
#
_entry.id   AF-A0A2V6CWQ8-F1
#
_cell.length_a   1.000
_cell.length_b   1.000
_cell.length_c   1.000
_cell.angle_alpha   90.00
_cell.angle_beta   90.00
_cell.angle_gamma   90.00
#
_symmetry.space_group_name_H-M   'P 1'
#
loop_
_entity.id
_entity.type
_entity.pdbx_description
1 polymer ?
#
loop_
_entity_poly.entity_id
_entity_poly.type
_entity_poly.pdbx_seq_one_letter_code
_entity_poly.pdbx_strand_id
1 'polypeptide(L)'
;MKTDQYPDPAPVFPQIVVNAVSKLKNRLQEEYERTYPDLGDLVRIVLDEEEVKAWELAFPHLFLPDLVEEHISQLGLRPAEIRGDRVPPPGHFSTDQNHQLVPAYADC
;
A
#
# COMPACT_ATOMS: atom_id res chain seq x y z
N MET A 1 -31.32 -27.58 -17.91
CA MET A 1 -30.63 -26.28 -18.03
C MET A 1 -30.38 -25.76 -16.63
N LYS A 2 -29.19 -26.02 -16.06
CA LYS A 2 -28.74 -25.40 -14.81
C LYS A 2 -27.97 -24.15 -15.21
N THR A 3 -28.49 -22.98 -14.89
CA THR A 3 -27.73 -21.73 -15.00
C THR A 3 -26.73 -21.70 -13.86
N ASP A 4 -25.45 -21.83 -14.21
CA ASP A 4 -24.35 -21.56 -13.30
C ASP A 4 -24.46 -20.12 -12.83
N GLN A 5 -24.80 -19.98 -11.55
CA GLN A 5 -24.87 -18.72 -10.85
C GLN A 5 -23.43 -18.32 -10.52
N TYR A 6 -22.77 -17.67 -11.49
CA TYR A 6 -21.47 -17.05 -11.24
C TYR A 6 -21.69 -15.98 -10.16
N PRO A 7 -21.08 -16.08 -8.98
CA PRO A 7 -21.22 -15.02 -7.99
C PRO A 7 -20.62 -13.76 -8.58
N ASP A 8 -21.41 -12.69 -8.58
CA ASP A 8 -20.99 -11.35 -8.95
C ASP A 8 -19.66 -11.04 -8.23
N PRO A 9 -18.55 -10.80 -8.94
CA PRO A 9 -17.30 -10.46 -8.29
C PRO A 9 -17.49 -9.08 -7.65
N ALA A 10 -17.88 -9.10 -6.37
CA ALA A 10 -17.98 -7.91 -5.54
C ALA A 10 -16.71 -7.05 -5.73
N PRO A 11 -16.80 -5.72 -5.60
CA PRO A 11 -15.66 -4.81 -5.82
C PRO A 11 -14.66 -4.97 -4.67
N VAL A 12 -13.94 -6.08 -4.66
CA VAL A 12 -12.96 -6.49 -3.66
C VAL A 12 -11.71 -5.62 -3.79
N PHE A 13 -11.34 -5.25 -5.01
CA PHE A 13 -10.12 -4.47 -5.26
C PHE A 13 -10.15 -3.05 -4.64
N PRO A 14 -11.20 -2.22 -4.84
CA PRO A 14 -11.27 -0.91 -4.17
C PRO A 14 -11.28 -1.02 -2.64
N GLN A 15 -11.97 -2.04 -2.09
CA GLN A 15 -12.00 -2.27 -0.64
C GLN A 15 -10.63 -2.65 -0.08
N ILE A 16 -9.85 -3.46 -0.81
CA ILE A 16 -8.48 -3.80 -0.44
C ILE A 16 -7.61 -2.55 -0.40
N VAL A 17 -7.72 -1.66 -1.39
CA VAL A 17 -6.92 -0.43 -1.47
C VAL A 17 -7.27 0.52 -0.32
N VAL A 18 -8.56 0.76 -0.06
CA VAL A 18 -9.00 1.59 1.08
C VAL A 18 -8.49 1.04 2.41
N ASN A 19 -8.59 -0.28 2.60
CA ASN A 19 -8.08 -0.93 3.81
C ASN A 19 -6.56 -0.84 3.94
N ALA A 20 -5.82 -0.93 2.83
CA ALA A 20 -4.38 -0.78 2.81
C ALA A 20 -3.95 0.65 3.20
N VAL A 21 -4.61 1.66 2.63
CA VAL A 21 -4.37 3.08 2.97
C VAL A 21 -4.67 3.35 4.44
N SER A 22 -5.82 2.89 4.95
CA SER A 22 -6.19 3.10 6.36
C SER A 22 -5.19 2.46 7.33
N LYS A 23 -4.76 1.22 7.07
CA LYS A 23 -3.74 0.53 7.89
C LYS A 23 -2.40 1.25 7.83
N LEU A 24 -2.02 1.74 6.65
CA LEU A 24 -0.78 2.48 6.45
C LEU A 24 -0.79 3.79 7.23
N LYS A 25 -1.89 4.56 7.17
CA LYS A 25 -2.03 5.81 7.91
C LYS A 25 -1.91 5.61 9.42
N ASN A 26 -2.61 4.62 9.97
CA ASN A 26 -2.53 4.30 11.40
C ASN A 26 -1.08 3.98 11.83
N ARG A 27 -0.36 3.23 10.99
CA ARG A 27 1.05 2.90 11.27
C ARG A 27 1.94 4.15 11.23
N LEU A 28 1.79 4.98 10.19
CA LEU A 28 2.57 6.23 10.06
C LEU A 28 2.31 7.15 11.26
N GLN A 29 1.06 7.29 11.67
CA GLN A 29 0.68 8.09 12.82
C GLN A 29 1.36 7.60 14.09
N GLU A 30 1.31 6.29 14.39
CA GLU A 30 1.96 5.71 15.58
C GLU A 30 3.49 5.95 15.57
N GLU A 31 4.15 5.78 14.41
CA GLU A 31 5.60 5.96 14.28
C GLU A 31 6.01 7.44 14.46
N TYR A 32 5.24 8.36 13.91
CA TYR A 32 5.51 9.79 14.03
C TYR A 32 5.12 10.36 15.40
N GLU A 33 4.02 9.93 15.99
CA GLU A 33 3.65 10.30 17.37
C GLU A 33 4.68 9.78 18.38
N ARG A 34 5.25 8.59 18.14
CA ARG A 34 6.34 8.07 18.97
C ARG A 34 7.62 8.89 18.84
N THR A 35 7.92 9.39 17.65
CA THR A 35 9.12 10.19 17.37
C THR A 35 8.94 11.63 17.86
N TYR A 36 7.73 12.17 17.75
CA TYR A 36 7.35 13.54 18.07
C TYR A 36 6.04 13.57 18.88
N PRO A 37 6.07 13.23 20.18
CA PRO A 37 4.87 13.14 21.01
C PRO A 37 4.13 14.48 21.15
N ASP A 38 4.85 15.60 21.05
CA ASP A 38 4.28 16.95 21.14
C ASP A 38 3.68 17.45 19.82
N LEU A 39 3.86 16.72 18.71
CA LEU A 39 3.43 17.11 17.36
C LEU A 39 2.32 16.23 16.78
N GLY A 40 1.63 15.42 17.60
CA GLY A 40 0.60 14.49 17.12
C GLY A 40 -0.50 15.14 16.27
N ASP A 41 -0.95 16.35 16.63
CA ASP A 41 -1.95 17.08 15.83
C ASP A 41 -1.41 17.49 14.46
N LEU A 42 -0.15 17.92 14.38
CA LEU A 42 0.50 18.27 13.13
C LEU A 42 0.73 17.04 12.25
N VAL A 43 1.16 15.92 12.85
CA VAL A 43 1.32 14.63 12.17
C VAL A 43 -0.01 14.18 11.56
N ARG A 44 -1.12 14.28 12.30
CA ARG A 44 -2.45 13.95 11.79
C ARG A 44 -2.87 14.84 10.62
N ILE A 45 -2.64 16.15 10.72
CA ILE A 45 -2.95 17.10 9.64
C ILE A 45 -2.16 16.75 8.37
N VAL A 46 -0.85 16.55 8.49
CA VAL A 46 0.01 16.18 7.35
C VAL A 46 -0.45 14.87 6.73
N LEU A 47 -0.77 13.86 7.54
CA LEU A 47 -1.26 12.57 7.03
C LEU A 47 -2.58 12.69 6.27
N ASP A 48 -3.52 13.49 6.75
CA ASP A 48 -4.80 13.70 6.07
C ASP A 48 -4.63 14.50 4.77
N GLU A 49 -3.76 15.52 4.75
CA GLU A 49 -3.45 16.29 3.54
C GLU A 49 -2.78 15.44 2.46
N GLU A 50 -1.76 14.66 2.85
CA GLU A 50 -1.04 13.80 1.91
C GLU A 50 -1.88 12.59 1.47
N GLU A 51 -2.82 12.11 2.30
CA GLU A 51 -3.80 11.10 1.88
C GLU A 51 -4.65 11.60 0.72
N VAL A 52 -5.17 12.83 0.80
CA VAL A 52 -5.98 13.42 -0.29
C VAL A 52 -5.17 13.49 -1.59
N LYS A 53 -3.91 13.91 -1.52
CA LYS A 53 -3.02 13.95 -2.70
C LYS A 53 -2.70 12.55 -3.23
N ALA A 54 -2.48 11.58 -2.34
CA ALA A 54 -2.23 10.20 -2.74
C ALA A 54 -3.43 9.59 -3.49
N TRP A 55 -4.66 9.97 -3.12
CA TRP A 55 -5.88 9.54 -3.83
C TRP A 55 -6.03 10.12 -5.24
N GLU A 56 -5.30 11.19 -5.59
CA GLU A 56 -5.23 11.69 -6.97
C GLU A 56 -4.36 10.80 -7.87
N LEU A 57 -3.58 9.89 -7.29
CA LEU A 57 -2.72 8.93 -7.98
C LEU A 57 -3.41 7.56 -8.11
N ALA A 58 -2.94 6.74 -9.05
CA ALA A 58 -3.52 5.42 -9.31
C ALA A 58 -3.37 4.43 -8.13
N PHE A 59 -2.38 4.62 -7.25
CA PHE A 59 -2.06 3.72 -6.13
C PHE A 59 -1.72 4.50 -4.84
N PRO A 60 -2.72 5.02 -4.11
CA PRO A 60 -2.49 5.90 -2.96
C PRO A 60 -1.58 5.30 -1.88
N HIS A 61 -1.74 4.00 -1.61
CA HIS A 61 -0.96 3.29 -0.59
C HIS A 61 0.53 3.14 -0.91
N LEU A 62 0.95 3.34 -2.17
CA LEU A 62 2.36 3.29 -2.56
C LEU A 62 3.04 4.64 -2.38
N PHE A 63 2.32 5.74 -2.63
CA PHE A 63 2.89 7.09 -2.63
C PHE A 63 2.67 7.82 -1.31
N LEU A 64 1.68 7.42 -0.50
CA LEU A 64 1.41 8.06 0.79
C LEU A 64 2.63 8.12 1.73
N PRO A 65 3.46 7.07 1.90
CA PRO A 65 4.63 7.16 2.77
C PRO A 65 5.62 8.21 2.29
N ASP A 66 5.94 8.19 0.99
CA ASP A 66 6.91 9.09 0.38
C ASP A 66 6.45 10.55 0.47
N LEU A 67 5.16 10.80 0.20
CA LEU A 67 4.54 12.13 0.31
C LEU A 67 4.60 12.67 1.75
N VAL A 68 4.34 11.81 2.74
CA VAL A 68 4.42 12.18 4.15
C VAL A 68 5.86 12.46 4.56
N GLU A 69 6.82 11.62 4.16
CA GLU A 69 8.24 11.86 4.45
C GLU A 69 8.74 13.18 3.83
N GLU A 70 8.33 13.49 2.60
CA GLU A 70 8.66 14.74 1.95
C GLU A 70 8.08 15.93 2.72
N HIS A 71 6.79 15.90 3.06
CA HIS A 71 6.13 16.98 3.79
C HIS A 71 6.75 17.19 5.17
N ILE A 72 7.00 16.11 5.93
CA ILE A 72 7.67 16.18 7.23
C ILE A 72 9.07 16.79 7.10
N SER A 73 9.82 16.44 6.04
CA SER A 73 11.13 17.03 5.76
C SER A 73 11.03 18.53 5.44
N GLN A 74 9.99 18.97 4.72
CA GLN A 74 9.72 20.38 4.44
C GLN A 74 9.42 21.17 5.72
N LEU A 75 8.82 20.53 6.74
CA LEU A 75 8.60 21.12 8.06
C LEU A 75 9.88 21.19 8.92
N GLY A 76 11.03 20.76 8.38
CA GLY A 76 12.31 20.75 9.10
C GLY A 76 12.41 19.66 10.16
N LEU A 77 11.46 18.73 10.17
CA LEU A 77 11.46 17.55 11.02
C LEU A 77 12.27 16.45 10.35
N ARG A 78 12.82 15.54 11.14
CA ARG A 78 13.45 14.34 10.58
C ARG A 78 12.33 13.35 10.24
N PRO A 79 12.38 12.72 9.05
CA PRO A 79 11.57 11.55 8.79
C PRO A 79 11.75 10.56 9.94
N ALA A 80 10.65 9.98 10.41
CA ALA A 80 10.78 8.82 11.28
C ALA A 80 11.58 7.77 10.47
N GLU A 81 12.49 7.05 11.10
CA GLU A 81 12.99 5.82 10.49
C GLU A 81 11.80 4.85 10.45
N ILE A 82 10.96 5.00 9.43
CA ILE A 82 10.00 3.99 9.01
C ILE A 82 10.89 2.84 8.63
N ARG A 83 11.19 1.95 9.59
CA ARG A 83 12.11 0.83 9.43
C ARG A 83 11.98 0.33 8.00
N GLY A 84 13.03 0.56 7.19
CA GLY A 84 13.13 0.12 5.79
C GLY A 84 13.17 -1.42 5.66
N ASP A 85 12.65 -2.12 6.66
CA ASP A 85 12.60 -3.56 6.83
C ASP A 85 11.39 -4.18 6.14
N ARG A 86 10.61 -3.40 5.37
CA ARG A 86 9.41 -3.88 4.67
C ARG A 86 9.16 -3.23 3.31
N VAL A 87 10.20 -2.86 2.56
CA VAL A 87 10.10 -3.15 1.13
C VAL A 87 10.00 -4.68 1.10
N PRO A 88 8.87 -5.29 0.70
CA PRO A 88 8.89 -6.73 0.49
C PRO A 88 10.06 -6.95 -0.46
N PRO A 89 11.04 -7.82 -0.13
CA PRO A 89 12.09 -8.12 -1.09
C PRO A 89 11.41 -8.40 -2.43
N PRO A 90 11.90 -7.83 -3.56
CA PRO A 90 11.25 -7.99 -4.85
C PRO A 90 10.90 -9.47 -4.96
N GLY A 91 9.60 -9.76 -5.00
CA GLY A 91 9.12 -11.12 -4.88
C GLY A 91 9.87 -11.93 -5.92
N HIS A 92 10.80 -12.77 -5.48
CA HIS A 92 11.48 -13.66 -6.39
C HIS A 92 10.36 -14.53 -6.94
N PHE A 93 9.97 -14.28 -8.19
CA PHE A 93 9.24 -15.25 -8.96
C PHE A 93 10.13 -16.48 -8.95
N SER A 94 9.77 -17.48 -8.14
CA SER A 94 10.51 -18.72 -8.08
C SER A 94 10.58 -19.26 -9.50
N THR A 95 11.78 -19.23 -10.07
CA THR A 95 12.08 -19.76 -11.40
C THR A 95 11.69 -21.23 -11.52
N ASP A 96 11.48 -21.91 -10.39
CA ASP A 96 11.01 -23.29 -10.28
C ASP A 96 9.55 -23.52 -10.68
N GLN A 97 8.71 -22.48 -10.83
CA GLN A 97 7.35 -22.66 -11.39
C GLN A 97 7.27 -22.49 -12.92
N ASN A 98 8.40 -22.28 -13.60
CA ASN A 98 8.45 -22.21 -15.06
C ASN A 98 8.54 -23.60 -15.75
N HIS A 99 8.19 -24.67 -15.04
CA HIS A 99 8.15 -26.03 -15.59
C HIS A 99 6.80 -26.69 -15.30
N GLN A 100 5.74 -26.19 -15.93
CA GLN A 100 4.63 -27.00 -16.44
C GLN A 100 3.60 -26.12 -17.17
N LEU A 101 4.06 -25.37 -18.17
CA LEU A 101 3.19 -25.07 -19.30
C LEU A 101 3.16 -26.32 -20.16
N VAL A 102 2.23 -27.24 -19.87
CA VAL A 102 1.91 -28.33 -20.79
C VAL A 102 1.26 -27.68 -22.02
N PRO A 103 1.86 -27.74 -23.22
CA PRO A 103 1.20 -27.22 -24.41
C PRO A 103 0.04 -28.17 -24.75
N ALA A 104 -1.19 -27.65 -24.73
CA ALA A 104 -2.40 -28.40 -25.07
C ALA A 104 -2.58 -28.62 -26.60
N TYR A 105 -1.49 -28.90 -27.32
CA TYR A 105 -1.52 -29.17 -28.76
C TYR A 105 -0.38 -30.12 -29.17
N ALA A 106 -0.34 -31.33 -28.63
CA ALA A 106 0.53 -32.37 -29.20
C ALA A 106 -0.09 -33.75 -28.99
N ASP A 107 -1.19 -34.00 -29.70
CA ASP A 107 -1.52 -35.35 -30.17
C ASP A 107 -2.32 -35.19 -31.48
N CYS A 108 -1.63 -35.39 -32.60
CA CYS A 108 -2.17 -35.70 -33.92
C CYS A 108 -1.61 -37.06 -34.32
#